data_AF-A0A6I9WN22-F1
#
_entry.id   AF-A0A6I9WN22-F1
#
_cell.length_a   1.000
_cell.length_b   1.000
_cell.length_c   1.000
_cell.angle_alpha   90.00
_cell.angle_beta   90.00
_cell.angle_gamma   90.00
#
_symmetry.space_group_name_H-M   'P 1'
#
loop_
_entity.id
_entity.type
_entity.pdbx_description
1 polymer ?
#
loop_
_entity_poly.entity_id
_entity_poly.type
_entity_poly.pdbx_seq_one_letter_code
_entity_poly.pdbx_strand_id
1 'polypeptide(L)'
;MYPRLLLNLCERSLYRASNCIRLDVKRLSNAANKDEKNLPEVNSTKFPDYKVIYIFPSIKQVCALNVVKNRFTVLSGVAAPVLIGLKYTNILSFETSISLLLAGILMVIWLHTLGIFCNRLIGYIYFKADEQKVILSYTDYWGKRIDLMVPVNEITPLSENPRSITDPLYRKVTISSQKKKLKINTKIGQITDINNFTYVLGMV
;
A
#
# COMPACT_ATOMS: atom_id res chain seq x y z
N MET A 1 -21.02 12.99 26.52
CA MET A 1 -21.13 13.44 25.10
C MET A 1 -19.97 12.97 24.21
N TYR A 2 -18.77 12.74 24.75
CA TYR A 2 -17.59 12.23 24.00
C TYR A 2 -17.59 10.77 23.49
N PRO A 3 -18.25 9.77 24.13
CA PRO A 3 -18.13 8.38 23.66
C PRO A 3 -18.83 8.13 22.32
N ARG A 4 -19.91 8.87 22.02
CA ARG A 4 -20.59 8.82 20.70
C ARG A 4 -19.72 9.34 19.56
N LEU A 5 -18.87 10.34 19.81
CA LEU A 5 -17.97 10.89 18.79
C LEU A 5 -16.83 9.91 18.47
N LEU A 6 -16.26 9.27 19.49
CA LEU A 6 -15.24 8.23 19.32
C LEU A 6 -15.79 6.98 18.61
N LEU A 7 -17.00 6.55 18.96
CA LEU A 7 -17.70 5.47 18.25
C LEU A 7 -17.97 5.83 16.78
N ASN A 8 -18.46 7.04 16.49
CA ASN A 8 -18.69 7.49 15.11
C ASN A 8 -17.40 7.60 14.28
N LEU A 9 -16.27 7.97 14.91
CA LEU A 9 -14.95 7.97 14.25
C LEU A 9 -14.47 6.54 13.98
N CYS A 10 -14.68 5.62 14.93
CA CYS A 10 -14.34 4.21 14.79
C CYS A 10 -15.22 3.52 13.73
N GLU A 11 -16.52 3.80 13.71
CA GLU A 11 -17.46 3.32 12.70
C GLU A 11 -17.15 3.90 11.31
N ARG A 12 -16.88 5.21 11.17
CA ARG A 12 -16.44 5.78 9.88
C ARG A 12 -15.09 5.22 9.42
N SER A 13 -14.21 4.90 10.37
CA SER A 13 -12.92 4.26 10.13
C SER A 13 -13.12 2.84 9.59
N LEU A 14 -13.93 2.04 10.27
CA LEU A 14 -14.28 0.67 9.89
C LEU A 14 -15.08 0.64 8.59
N TYR A 15 -15.96 1.62 8.35
CA TYR A 15 -16.74 1.74 7.13
C TYR A 15 -15.85 2.04 5.90
N ARG A 16 -14.82 2.88 6.05
CA ARG A 16 -13.84 3.13 4.97
C ARG A 16 -12.95 1.91 4.70
N ALA A 17 -12.52 1.18 5.73
CA ALA A 17 -11.78 -0.07 5.55
C ALA A 17 -12.66 -1.18 4.95
N SER A 18 -13.90 -1.29 5.43
CA SER A 18 -14.93 -2.25 4.98
C SER A 18 -15.33 -2.03 3.52
N ASN A 19 -15.59 -0.79 3.07
CA ASN A 19 -15.88 -0.54 1.65
C ASN A 19 -14.71 -0.90 0.73
N CYS A 20 -13.48 -0.78 1.22
CA CYS A 20 -12.29 -1.22 0.48
C CYS A 20 -12.28 -2.75 0.29
N ILE A 21 -12.69 -3.50 1.32
CA ILE A 21 -12.76 -4.97 1.33
C ILE A 21 -14.01 -5.49 0.58
N ARG A 22 -15.18 -4.87 0.77
CA ARG A 22 -16.45 -5.25 0.12
C ARG A 22 -16.43 -5.10 -1.40
N LEU A 23 -15.72 -4.09 -1.92
CA LEU A 23 -15.51 -3.93 -3.36
C LEU A 23 -14.62 -5.03 -3.95
N ASP A 24 -13.73 -5.62 -3.16
CA ASP A 24 -12.83 -6.70 -3.58
C ASP A 24 -13.58 -8.01 -3.78
N VAL A 25 -14.49 -8.37 -2.87
CA VAL A 25 -15.31 -9.58 -2.98
C VAL A 25 -16.24 -9.52 -4.20
N LYS A 26 -16.85 -8.36 -4.48
CA LYS A 26 -17.67 -8.16 -5.69
C LYS A 26 -16.86 -8.18 -6.99
N ARG A 27 -15.59 -7.79 -6.97
CA ARG A 27 -14.71 -7.88 -8.16
C ARG A 27 -14.15 -9.28 -8.37
N LEU A 28 -13.78 -10.00 -7.29
CA LEU A 28 -13.31 -11.38 -7.39
C LEU A 28 -14.42 -12.33 -7.90
N SER A 29 -15.66 -12.15 -7.43
CA SER A 29 -16.80 -12.95 -7.90
C SER A 29 -17.14 -12.71 -9.38
N ASN A 30 -16.88 -11.50 -9.89
CA ASN A 30 -17.03 -11.18 -11.31
C ASN A 30 -15.81 -11.60 -12.15
N ALA A 31 -14.61 -11.66 -11.56
CA ALA A 31 -13.37 -12.05 -12.24
C ALA A 31 -13.21 -13.58 -12.33
N ALA A 32 -13.68 -14.33 -11.34
CA ALA A 32 -13.74 -15.79 -11.38
C ALA A 32 -14.77 -16.34 -12.39
N ASN A 33 -15.62 -15.46 -12.95
CA ASN A 33 -16.60 -15.80 -13.99
C ASN A 33 -16.15 -15.39 -15.41
N LYS A 34 -14.91 -14.91 -15.55
CA LYS A 34 -14.37 -14.42 -16.83
C LYS A 34 -13.03 -15.10 -17.13
N ASP A 35 -13.11 -16.38 -17.43
CA ASP A 35 -12.04 -17.06 -18.14
C ASP A 35 -11.81 -16.39 -19.51
N GLU A 36 -10.54 -16.09 -19.77
CA GLU A 36 -9.89 -16.37 -21.06
C GLU A 36 -10.62 -15.94 -22.34
N LYS A 37 -10.80 -14.63 -22.54
CA LYS A 37 -10.99 -14.05 -23.89
C LYS A 37 -10.68 -12.55 -23.89
N ASN A 38 -9.58 -12.19 -24.56
CA ASN A 38 -9.18 -10.84 -24.99
C ASN A 38 -9.45 -9.74 -23.95
N LEU A 39 -8.46 -9.46 -23.08
CA LEU A 39 -8.57 -8.32 -22.17
C LEU A 39 -8.65 -7.04 -23.02
N PRO A 40 -9.77 -6.29 -22.98
CA PRO A 40 -9.86 -5.02 -23.69
C PRO A 40 -8.78 -4.09 -23.14
N GLU A 41 -8.27 -3.18 -23.96
CA GLU A 41 -7.36 -2.14 -23.50
C GLU A 41 -7.98 -1.42 -22.30
N VAL A 42 -7.46 -1.72 -21.11
CA VAL A 42 -7.99 -1.14 -19.88
C VAL A 42 -7.42 0.26 -19.81
N ASN A 43 -8.12 1.20 -20.45
CA ASN A 43 -7.86 2.62 -20.30
C ASN A 43 -8.11 2.99 -18.85
N SER A 44 -7.21 3.82 -18.30
CA SER A 44 -7.31 4.11 -16.89
C SER A 44 -8.47 5.07 -16.63
N THR A 45 -9.31 4.72 -15.65
CA THR A 45 -10.42 5.59 -15.24
C THR A 45 -9.97 6.91 -14.62
N LYS A 46 -8.68 7.02 -14.24
CA LYS A 46 -8.09 8.19 -13.58
C LYS A 46 -7.30 9.08 -14.55
N PHE A 47 -6.65 8.46 -15.53
CA PHE A 47 -5.85 9.10 -16.57
C PHE A 47 -6.33 8.54 -17.93
N PRO A 48 -7.34 9.17 -18.57
CA PRO A 48 -8.01 8.60 -19.73
C PRO A 48 -7.05 8.33 -20.90
N ASP A 49 -6.01 9.15 -21.05
CA ASP A 49 -5.01 9.04 -22.12
C ASP A 49 -3.90 8.02 -21.84
N TYR A 50 -3.97 7.31 -20.71
CA TYR A 50 -2.95 6.34 -20.32
C TYR A 50 -3.51 4.92 -20.27
N LYS A 51 -2.73 4.00 -20.85
CA LYS A 51 -2.98 2.57 -20.81
C LYS A 51 -2.46 1.97 -19.51
N VAL A 52 -3.25 1.13 -18.85
CA VAL A 52 -2.80 0.39 -17.66
C VAL A 52 -1.98 -0.80 -18.10
N ILE A 53 -0.71 -0.87 -17.70
CA ILE A 53 0.18 -1.98 -18.06
C ILE A 53 0.43 -2.96 -16.90
N TYR A 54 0.23 -2.50 -15.66
CA TYR A 54 0.41 -3.33 -14.46
C TYR A 54 -0.57 -2.94 -13.35
N ILE A 55 -1.09 -3.95 -12.65
CA ILE A 55 -1.99 -3.83 -11.51
C ILE A 55 -1.54 -4.78 -10.40
N PHE A 56 -1.34 -4.26 -9.19
CA PHE A 56 -1.18 -5.09 -8.00
C PHE A 56 -2.54 -5.26 -7.29
N PRO A 57 -3.15 -6.46 -7.30
CA PRO A 57 -4.52 -6.66 -6.79
C PRO A 57 -4.64 -6.30 -5.30
N SER A 58 -3.64 -6.68 -4.49
CA SER A 58 -3.66 -6.45 -3.03
C SER A 58 -3.22 -5.05 -2.61
N ILE A 59 -3.10 -4.07 -3.53
CA ILE A 59 -2.64 -2.72 -3.19
C ILE A 59 -3.54 -2.03 -2.17
N LYS A 60 -4.84 -2.30 -2.23
CA LYS A 60 -5.83 -1.74 -1.30
C LYS A 60 -5.60 -2.25 0.12
N GLN A 61 -5.26 -3.54 0.26
CA GLN A 61 -4.97 -4.16 1.56
C GLN A 61 -3.70 -3.56 2.16
N VAL A 62 -2.66 -3.37 1.34
CA VAL A 62 -1.42 -2.69 1.73
C VAL A 62 -1.67 -1.25 2.19
N CYS A 63 -2.50 -0.52 1.46
CA CYS A 63 -2.94 0.83 1.84
C CYS A 63 -3.70 0.82 3.18
N ALA A 64 -4.69 -0.07 3.33
CA ALA A 64 -5.47 -0.20 4.56
C ALA A 64 -4.57 -0.54 5.76
N LEU A 65 -3.60 -1.43 5.59
CA LEU A 65 -2.63 -1.81 6.62
C LEU A 65 -1.79 -0.60 7.07
N ASN A 66 -1.27 0.20 6.14
CA ASN A 66 -0.51 1.41 6.48
C ASN A 66 -1.37 2.46 7.19
N VAL A 67 -2.65 2.60 6.82
CA VAL A 67 -3.60 3.48 7.51
C VAL A 67 -3.91 2.98 8.92
N VAL A 68 -4.16 1.68 9.10
CA VAL A 68 -4.41 1.06 10.40
C VAL A 68 -3.20 1.21 11.31
N LYS A 69 -1.99 0.92 10.81
CA LYS A 69 -0.72 1.15 11.51
C LYS A 69 -0.67 2.59 12.03
N ASN A 70 -0.84 3.58 11.15
CA ASN A 70 -0.74 4.98 11.54
C ASN A 70 -1.77 5.36 12.62
N ARG A 71 -3.02 4.94 12.45
CA ARG A 71 -4.09 5.21 13.42
C ARG A 71 -3.82 4.55 14.77
N PHE A 72 -3.35 3.32 14.76
CA PHE A 72 -2.99 2.61 15.99
C PHE A 72 -1.82 3.29 16.70
N THR A 73 -0.80 3.75 15.97
CA THR A 73 0.32 4.50 16.57
C THR A 73 -0.15 5.79 17.24
N VAL A 74 -1.05 6.55 16.60
CA VAL A 74 -1.65 7.74 17.21
C VAL A 74 -2.47 7.39 18.45
N LEU A 75 -3.31 6.35 18.36
CA LEU A 75 -4.13 5.89 19.49
C LEU A 75 -3.26 5.47 20.67
N SER A 76 -2.23 4.66 20.44
CA SER A 76 -1.28 4.22 21.47
C SER A 76 -0.52 5.39 22.08
N GLY A 77 -0.14 6.38 21.26
CA GLY A 77 0.52 7.61 21.74
C GLY A 77 -0.37 8.43 22.67
N VAL A 78 -1.68 8.49 22.42
CA VAL A 78 -2.66 9.17 23.29
C VAL A 78 -3.02 8.31 24.52
N ALA A 79 -3.12 6.99 24.35
CA ALA A 79 -3.47 6.07 25.42
C ALA A 79 -2.37 6.00 26.50
N ALA A 80 -1.09 6.12 26.12
CA ALA A 80 0.03 6.05 27.05
C ALA A 80 -0.06 7.07 28.22
N PRO A 81 -0.18 8.39 27.99
CA PRO A 81 -0.33 9.35 29.08
C PRO A 81 -1.64 9.15 29.88
N VAL A 82 -2.72 8.69 29.24
CA VAL A 82 -3.98 8.38 29.94
C VAL A 82 -3.79 7.22 30.92
N LEU A 83 -3.13 6.13 30.51
CA LEU A 83 -2.82 5.00 31.39
C LEU A 83 -1.92 5.39 32.56
N ILE A 84 -0.96 6.29 32.33
CA ILE A 84 -0.11 6.86 33.38
C ILE A 84 -0.95 7.68 34.36
N GLY A 85 -1.83 8.56 33.88
CA GLY A 85 -2.73 9.34 34.74
C GLY A 85 -3.71 8.48 35.56
N LEU A 86 -4.27 7.43 34.94
CA LEU A 86 -5.10 6.44 35.65
C LEU A 86 -4.31 5.68 36.72
N LYS A 87 -3.01 5.46 36.49
CA LYS A 87 -2.14 4.87 37.50
C LYS A 87 -1.92 5.81 38.68
N TYR A 88 -1.67 7.10 38.42
CA TYR A 88 -1.48 8.11 39.48
C TYR A 88 -2.72 8.29 40.36
N THR A 89 -3.91 8.13 39.79
CA THR A 89 -5.19 8.20 40.54
C THR A 89 -5.52 6.88 41.26
N ASN A 90 -4.63 5.88 41.22
CA ASN A 90 -4.83 4.53 41.78
C ASN A 90 -6.09 3.80 41.28
N ILE A 91 -6.69 4.23 40.16
CA ILE A 91 -7.81 3.54 39.52
C ILE A 91 -7.35 2.22 38.91
N LEU A 92 -6.12 2.19 38.36
CA LEU A 92 -5.53 1.02 37.71
C LEU A 92 -4.36 0.46 38.53
N SER A 93 -4.27 -0.87 38.61
CA SER A 93 -3.14 -1.54 39.25
C SER A 93 -1.85 -1.32 38.47
N PHE A 94 -0.71 -1.34 39.17
CA PHE A 94 0.61 -1.14 38.55
C PHE A 94 0.90 -2.20 37.47
N GLU A 95 0.65 -3.47 37.81
CA GLU A 95 0.83 -4.61 36.89
C GLU A 95 0.00 -4.47 35.61
N THR A 96 -1.28 -4.06 35.76
CA THR A 96 -2.17 -3.86 34.62
C THR A 96 -1.72 -2.69 33.74
N SER A 97 -1.30 -1.56 34.33
CA SER A 97 -0.82 -0.40 33.56
C SER A 97 0.43 -0.74 32.74
N ILE A 98 1.39 -1.45 33.35
CA ILE A 98 2.62 -1.86 32.66
C ILE A 98 2.32 -2.86 31.55
N SER A 99 1.50 -3.86 31.82
CA SER A 99 1.12 -4.87 30.82
C SER A 99 0.47 -4.23 29.59
N LEU A 100 -0.46 -3.29 29.79
CA LEU A 100 -1.12 -2.57 28.69
C LEU A 100 -0.14 -1.71 27.89
N LEU A 101 0.74 -0.97 28.57
CA LEU A 101 1.75 -0.14 27.90
C LEU A 101 2.70 -1.00 27.06
N LEU A 102 3.20 -2.10 27.63
CA LEU A 102 4.12 -3.00 26.94
C LEU A 102 3.46 -3.67 25.73
N ALA A 103 2.23 -4.16 25.89
CA ALA A 103 1.46 -4.73 24.79
C ALA A 103 1.22 -3.70 23.67
N GLY A 104 0.89 -2.45 24.03
CA GLY A 104 0.74 -1.36 23.08
C GLY A 104 2.02 -1.08 22.29
N ILE A 105 3.16 -1.00 22.98
CA ILE A 105 4.48 -0.79 22.36
C ILE A 105 4.84 -1.94 21.40
N LEU A 106 4.69 -3.18 21.84
CA LEU A 106 4.98 -4.35 21.00
C LEU A 106 4.11 -4.38 19.74
N MET A 107 2.82 -4.08 19.87
CA MET A 107 1.92 -3.99 18.73
C MET A 107 2.28 -2.85 17.77
N VAL A 108 2.69 -1.69 18.28
CA VAL A 108 3.20 -0.58 17.46
C VAL A 108 4.44 -1.03 16.69
N ILE A 109 5.43 -1.63 17.38
CA ILE A 109 6.65 -2.13 16.74
C ILE A 109 6.30 -3.13 15.63
N TRP A 110 5.43 -4.10 15.90
CA TRP A 110 4.99 -5.10 14.93
C TRP A 110 4.30 -4.47 13.70
N LEU A 111 3.41 -3.49 13.89
CA LEU A 111 2.75 -2.82 12.78
C LEU A 111 3.74 -1.97 11.95
N HIS A 112 4.74 -1.39 12.59
CA HIS A 112 5.78 -0.62 11.92
C HIS A 112 6.74 -1.49 11.12
N THR A 113 7.16 -2.64 11.64
CA THR A 113 7.99 -3.60 10.89
C THR A 113 7.24 -4.07 9.64
N LEU A 114 5.96 -4.44 9.77
CA LEU A 114 5.13 -4.82 8.63
C LEU A 114 4.95 -3.65 7.63
N GLY A 115 4.75 -2.44 8.14
CA GLY A 115 4.66 -1.22 7.34
C GLY A 115 5.91 -0.93 6.51
N ILE A 116 7.10 -1.30 6.97
CA ILE A 116 8.35 -1.13 6.20
C ILE A 116 8.33 -1.99 4.93
N PHE A 117 7.79 -3.22 5.00
CA PHE A 117 7.66 -4.09 3.82
C PHE A 117 6.63 -3.52 2.82
N CYS A 118 5.51 -3.03 3.34
CA CYS A 118 4.40 -2.45 2.58
C CYS A 118 4.65 -1.05 1.99
N ASN A 119 5.69 -0.35 2.45
CA ASN A 119 6.02 1.00 1.99
C ASN A 119 6.68 1.02 0.60
N ARG A 120 6.35 2.05 -0.20
CA ARG A 120 6.85 2.30 -1.56
C ARG A 120 6.50 1.20 -2.56
N LEU A 121 5.44 0.45 -2.28
CA LEU A 121 4.95 -0.59 -3.16
C LEU A 121 4.14 0.02 -4.30
N ILE A 122 4.55 -0.26 -5.54
CA ILE A 122 3.86 0.13 -6.76
C ILE A 122 2.58 -0.69 -6.87
N GLY A 123 1.47 0.03 -6.97
CA GLY A 123 0.14 -0.53 -7.15
C GLY A 123 -0.31 -0.57 -8.60
N TYR A 124 -0.01 0.48 -9.34
CA TYR A 124 -0.41 0.63 -10.73
C TYR A 124 0.72 1.24 -11.53
N ILE A 125 0.86 0.79 -12.78
CA ILE A 125 1.72 1.44 -13.76
C ILE A 125 0.85 1.80 -14.96
N TYR A 126 0.91 3.07 -15.31
CA TYR A 126 0.23 3.63 -16.48
C TYR A 126 1.28 4.05 -17.50
N PHE A 127 1.05 3.75 -18.76
CA PHE A 127 1.96 4.07 -19.85
C PHE A 127 1.21 4.84 -20.94
N LYS A 128 1.85 5.87 -21.47
CA LYS A 128 1.41 6.61 -22.64
C LYS A 128 2.46 6.47 -23.73
N ALA A 129 2.11 5.76 -24.80
CA ALA A 129 3.03 5.44 -25.89
C ALA A 129 3.50 6.71 -26.63
N ASP A 130 2.59 7.64 -26.89
CA ASP A 130 2.86 8.85 -27.70
C ASP A 130 3.95 9.75 -27.10
N GLU A 131 3.99 9.86 -25.77
CA GLU A 131 4.91 10.75 -25.06
C GLU A 131 6.08 10.02 -24.40
N GLN A 132 6.13 8.68 -24.47
CA GLN A 132 7.08 7.85 -23.73
C GLN A 132 7.12 8.19 -22.23
N LYS A 133 5.94 8.43 -21.64
CA LYS A 133 5.78 8.76 -20.21
C LYS A 133 5.08 7.65 -19.46
N VAL A 134 5.54 7.44 -18.24
CA VAL A 134 5.03 6.43 -17.32
C VAL A 134 4.59 7.10 -16.03
N ILE A 135 3.43 6.71 -15.51
CA ILE A 135 2.98 7.09 -14.18
C ILE A 135 3.08 5.86 -13.29
N LEU A 136 3.97 5.94 -12.30
CA LEU A 136 4.16 4.96 -11.24
C LEU A 136 3.31 5.37 -10.04
N SER A 137 2.20 4.68 -9.81
CA SER A 137 1.37 4.88 -8.63
C SER A 137 1.79 3.94 -7.52
N TYR A 138 2.29 4.49 -6.42
CA TYR A 138 2.74 3.71 -5.26
C TYR A 138 2.11 4.21 -3.96
N THR A 139 2.14 3.37 -2.93
CA THR A 139 1.67 3.72 -1.59
C THR A 139 2.83 4.23 -0.75
N ASP A 140 2.64 5.36 -0.08
CA ASP A 140 3.60 5.92 0.86
C ASP A 140 3.56 5.20 2.22
N TYR A 141 4.41 5.66 3.14
CA TYR A 141 4.49 5.07 4.47
C TYR A 141 3.22 5.29 5.30
N TRP A 142 2.47 6.35 5.04
CA TRP A 142 1.26 6.73 5.77
C TRP A 142 -0.01 6.10 5.19
N GLY A 143 0.11 5.38 4.07
CA GLY A 143 -1.01 4.77 3.36
C GLY A 143 -1.65 5.67 2.31
N LYS A 144 -1.05 6.80 1.96
CA LYS A 144 -1.50 7.66 0.86
C LYS A 144 -0.95 7.12 -0.47
N ARG A 145 -1.78 7.15 -1.51
CA ARG A 145 -1.34 6.91 -2.89
C ARG A 145 -0.63 8.14 -3.43
N ILE A 146 0.58 7.94 -3.95
CA ILE A 146 1.38 8.95 -4.66
C ILE A 146 1.52 8.50 -6.11
N ASP A 147 1.26 9.42 -7.03
CA ASP A 147 1.41 9.19 -8.46
C ASP A 147 2.65 9.95 -8.94
N LEU A 148 3.64 9.21 -9.44
CA LEU A 148 4.90 9.76 -9.90
C LEU A 148 5.01 9.62 -11.42
N MET A 149 5.07 10.74 -12.12
CA MET A 149 5.22 10.80 -13.57
C MET A 149 6.70 10.92 -13.92
N VAL A 150 7.19 9.97 -14.72
CA VAL A 150 8.59 9.87 -15.15
C VAL A 150 8.65 9.48 -16.63
N PRO A 151 9.65 9.96 -17.39
CA PRO A 151 9.92 9.45 -18.72
C PRO A 151 10.48 8.02 -18.64
N VAL A 152 10.23 7.20 -19.66
CA VAL A 152 10.70 5.79 -19.70
C VAL A 152 12.23 5.71 -19.55
N ASN A 153 12.96 6.62 -20.19
CA ASN A 153 14.43 6.63 -20.21
C ASN A 153 15.07 6.85 -18.83
N GLU A 154 14.31 7.35 -17.86
CA GLU A 154 14.79 7.51 -16.48
C GLU A 154 14.58 6.26 -15.62
N ILE A 155 13.81 5.27 -16.09
CA ILE A 155 13.57 4.04 -15.34
C ILE A 155 14.71 3.06 -15.64
N THR A 156 15.42 2.64 -14.59
CA THR A 156 16.45 1.61 -14.73
C THR A 156 15.79 0.25 -14.95
N PRO A 157 16.17 -0.49 -16.01
CA PRO A 157 15.70 -1.86 -16.26
C PRO A 157 15.85 -2.77 -15.02
N LEU A 158 14.87 -3.65 -14.81
CA LEU A 158 14.93 -4.59 -13.68
C LEU A 158 16.07 -5.61 -13.81
N SER A 159 16.51 -5.91 -15.04
CA SER A 159 17.64 -6.80 -15.34
C SER A 159 18.99 -6.25 -14.84
N GLU A 160 19.15 -4.93 -14.80
CA GLU A 160 20.37 -4.26 -14.37
C GLU A 160 20.47 -4.13 -12.84
N ASN A 161 19.37 -4.36 -12.11
CA ASN A 161 19.40 -4.25 -10.66
C ASN A 161 20.10 -5.47 -10.04
N PRO A 162 21.02 -5.26 -9.07
CA PRO A 162 21.70 -6.36 -8.40
C PRO A 162 20.70 -7.22 -7.63
N ARG A 163 20.89 -8.54 -7.69
CA ARG A 163 20.03 -9.48 -6.98
C ARG A 163 20.10 -9.23 -5.48
N SER A 164 18.94 -9.19 -4.83
CA SER A 164 18.78 -8.96 -3.40
C SER A 164 18.04 -10.13 -2.76
N ILE A 165 18.30 -10.37 -1.48
CA ILE A 165 17.61 -11.40 -0.67
C ILE A 165 16.09 -11.13 -0.63
N THR A 166 15.66 -9.87 -0.84
CA THR A 166 14.25 -9.47 -0.87
C THR A 166 13.57 -9.68 -2.22
N ASP A 167 14.31 -10.00 -3.28
CA ASP A 167 13.77 -10.18 -4.64
C ASP A 167 12.66 -11.22 -4.76
N PRO A 168 12.65 -12.32 -3.97
CA PRO A 168 11.53 -13.25 -3.97
C PRO A 168 10.19 -12.61 -3.55
N LEU A 169 10.23 -11.53 -2.76
CA LEU A 169 9.06 -10.79 -2.27
C LEU A 169 8.72 -9.58 -3.15
N TYR A 170 9.73 -8.80 -3.53
CA TYR A 170 9.59 -7.63 -4.38
C TYR A 170 10.90 -7.30 -5.09
N ARG A 171 10.81 -6.84 -6.33
CA ARG A 171 11.94 -6.25 -7.05
C ARG A 171 11.96 -4.74 -6.83
N LYS A 172 13.15 -4.14 -6.94
CA LYS A 172 13.34 -2.70 -6.75
C LYS A 172 13.35 -2.02 -8.11
N VAL A 173 12.49 -1.03 -8.29
CA VAL A 173 12.49 -0.12 -9.45
C VAL A 173 13.26 1.12 -9.04
N THR A 174 14.35 1.41 -9.75
CA THR A 174 15.17 2.59 -9.52
C THR A 174 14.87 3.60 -10.64
N ILE A 175 14.81 4.88 -10.27
CA ILE A 175 14.55 5.97 -11.20
C ILE A 175 15.79 6.87 -11.15
N SER A 176 16.42 7.15 -12.28
CA SER A 176 17.66 7.93 -12.34
C SER A 176 17.48 9.35 -11.79
N SER A 177 16.35 10.00 -12.11
CA SER A 177 16.02 11.34 -11.63
C SER A 177 15.72 11.39 -10.12
N GLN A 178 15.21 10.30 -9.55
CA GLN A 178 14.92 10.22 -8.12
C GLN A 178 15.78 9.16 -7.43
N LYS A 179 16.63 9.57 -6.49
CA LYS A 179 17.38 8.65 -5.59
C LYS A 179 16.49 7.70 -4.74
N LYS A 180 15.17 7.68 -4.95
CA LYS A 180 14.21 6.82 -4.29
C LYS A 180 14.05 5.51 -5.06
N LYS A 181 14.16 4.40 -4.34
CA LYS A 181 13.83 3.06 -4.84
C LYS A 181 12.36 2.75 -4.54
N LEU A 182 11.61 2.35 -5.55
CA LEU A 182 10.25 1.83 -5.43
C LEU A 182 10.28 0.31 -5.46
N LYS A 183 9.22 -0.34 -4.96
CA LYS A 183 9.11 -1.79 -4.88
C LYS A 183 7.99 -2.25 -5.81
N ILE A 184 8.23 -3.29 -6.59
CA ILE A 184 7.22 -3.91 -7.45
C ILE A 184 7.15 -5.41 -7.16
N ASN A 185 5.94 -5.95 -7.12
CA ASN A 185 5.74 -7.40 -6.99
C ASN A 185 5.29 -7.97 -8.34
N THR A 186 6.22 -8.59 -9.06
CA THR A 186 5.94 -9.17 -10.37
C THR A 186 5.31 -10.57 -10.30
N LYS A 187 5.37 -11.24 -9.14
CA LYS A 187 4.81 -12.59 -8.95
C LYS A 187 3.30 -12.58 -8.71
N ILE A 188 2.83 -11.60 -7.92
CA ILE A 188 1.42 -11.47 -7.52
C ILE A 188 0.72 -10.38 -8.34
N GLY A 189 1.48 -9.48 -8.98
CA GLY A 189 0.93 -8.45 -9.84
C GLY A 189 0.42 -9.00 -11.16
N GLN A 190 -0.67 -8.42 -11.65
CA GLN A 190 -1.26 -8.72 -12.95
C GLN A 190 -0.68 -7.78 -14.01
N ILE A 191 -0.01 -8.36 -15.00
CA ILE A 191 0.49 -7.62 -16.18
C ILE A 191 -0.62 -7.63 -17.22
N THR A 192 -1.06 -6.44 -17.63
CA THR A 192 -2.14 -6.29 -18.62
C THR A 192 -1.61 -6.25 -20.04
N ASP A 193 -0.41 -5.70 -20.23
CA ASP A 193 0.24 -5.58 -21.54
C ASP A 193 1.73 -5.92 -21.38
N ILE A 194 2.09 -7.13 -21.80
CA ILE A 194 3.45 -7.66 -21.63
C ILE A 194 4.46 -6.87 -22.46
N ASN A 195 4.10 -6.48 -23.68
CA ASN A 195 5.02 -5.79 -24.60
C ASN A 195 5.40 -4.42 -24.04
N ASN A 196 4.41 -3.63 -23.62
CA ASN A 196 4.65 -2.32 -23.02
C ASN A 196 5.32 -2.44 -21.65
N PHE A 197 5.00 -3.48 -20.88
CA PHE A 197 5.65 -3.72 -19.59
C PHE A 197 7.14 -4.06 -19.75
N THR A 198 7.48 -4.95 -20.68
CA THR A 198 8.87 -5.30 -21.01
C THR A 198 9.63 -4.10 -21.57
N TYR A 199 8.99 -3.27 -22.40
CA TYR A 199 9.59 -2.02 -22.90
C TYR A 199 9.95 -1.04 -21.77
N VAL A 200 9.05 -0.84 -20.81
CA VAL A 200 9.26 0.13 -19.71
C VAL A 200 10.25 -0.37 -18.66
N LEU A 201 10.21 -1.67 -18.35
CA LEU A 201 10.91 -2.24 -17.19
C LEU A 201 12.05 -3.19 -17.56
N GLY A 202 12.27 -3.46 -18.85
CA GLY A 202 13.37 -4.31 -19.35
C GLY A 202 13.35 -5.73 -18.81
N MET A 203 12.15 -6.31 -18.58
CA MET A 203 12.02 -7.71 -18.18
C MET A 203 12.04 -8.62 -19.40
N VAL A 204 13.07 -9.47 -19.49
CA VAL A 204 13.15 -10.66 -20.34
C VAL A 204 12.99 -11.90 -19.47
#